data_AF-A0A6I9PTA5-F1
#
_entry.id   AF-A0A6I9PTA5-F1
#
_cell.length_a   1.000
_cell.length_b   1.000
_cell.length_c   1.000
_cell.angle_alpha   90.00
_cell.angle_beta   90.00
_cell.angle_gamma   90.00
#
_symmetry.space_group_name_H-M   'P 1'
#
loop_
_entity.id
_entity.type
_entity.pdbx_description
1 polymer ?
#
loop_
_entity_poly.entity_id
_entity_poly.type
_entity_poly.pdbx_seq_one_letter_code
_entity_poly.pdbx_strand_id
1 'polypeptide(L)'
;AWRTYSQHSISSSPVVFVCAEYVNAKDIPTDMKSITDRAAQTLLWTELFRGLGMTMSYLFREPATINYPFEKGPLSPRFRGEHALRRYPSGEERCIACKLCEAICPAQAITIEAETRADGSRRTTRYDIDMTKCIYCGFCQEACPVDAIVEVGV
;
A
#
# COMPACT_ATOMS: atom_id res chain seq x y z
N ALA A 1 -11.88 5.64 -12.82
CA ALA A 1 -11.58 6.88 -13.56
C ALA A 1 -12.13 6.74 -14.97
N TRP A 2 -13.30 7.31 -15.21
CA TRP A 2 -14.08 7.16 -16.45
C TRP A 2 -13.64 8.22 -17.46
N ARG A 3 -12.93 7.81 -18.53
CA ARG A 3 -12.74 8.63 -19.73
C ARG A 3 -13.58 8.03 -20.86
N THR A 4 -14.55 8.80 -21.32
CA THR A 4 -15.39 8.54 -22.50
C THR A 4 -14.84 9.32 -23.70
N TYR A 5 -14.50 8.64 -24.81
CA TYR A 5 -14.41 9.17 -26.19
C TYR A 5 -14.02 7.98 -27.10
N SER A 6 -14.61 7.64 -28.26
CA SER A 6 -15.47 8.32 -29.23
C SER A 6 -16.10 7.23 -30.12
N GLN A 7 -17.43 7.16 -30.26
CA GLN A 7 -18.07 6.40 -31.35
C GLN A 7 -18.52 7.37 -32.44
N HIS A 8 -18.06 7.12 -33.65
CA HIS A 8 -18.61 7.71 -34.86
C HIS A 8 -20.06 7.20 -35.06
N SER A 9 -21.02 8.15 -35.01
CA SER A 9 -22.15 8.35 -35.94
C SER A 9 -23.13 7.15 -36.13
N ILE A 10 -24.43 7.17 -35.82
CA ILE A 10 -25.52 8.06 -36.28
C ILE A 10 -26.80 7.66 -35.50
N SER A 11 -27.48 8.61 -34.86
CA SER A 11 -28.91 8.92 -35.02
C SER A 11 -29.42 9.77 -33.85
N SER A 12 -30.31 10.69 -34.21
CA SER A 12 -30.72 11.90 -33.51
C SER A 12 -31.70 11.67 -32.35
N SER A 13 -31.37 12.09 -31.13
CA SER A 13 -32.33 12.61 -30.12
C SER A 13 -31.60 13.24 -28.89
N PRO A 14 -32.11 14.34 -28.28
CA PRO A 14 -31.43 15.06 -27.21
C PRO A 14 -31.91 14.60 -25.83
N VAL A 15 -31.56 13.39 -25.42
CA VAL A 15 -31.60 12.96 -24.01
C VAL A 15 -30.42 12.02 -23.80
N VAL A 16 -29.60 12.33 -22.79
CA VAL A 16 -28.34 11.66 -22.43
C VAL A 16 -28.47 10.14 -22.48
N PHE A 17 -28.06 9.53 -23.60
CA PHE A 17 -28.00 8.08 -23.74
C PHE A 17 -26.60 7.65 -23.35
N VAL A 18 -26.48 7.07 -22.16
CA VAL A 18 -25.26 6.43 -21.68
C VAL A 18 -24.83 5.41 -22.74
N CYS A 19 -23.68 5.64 -23.38
CA CYS A 19 -23.04 4.64 -24.22
C CYS A 19 -22.44 3.57 -23.31
N ALA A 20 -23.29 2.67 -22.80
CA ALA A 20 -22.84 1.46 -22.15
C ALA A 20 -22.31 0.52 -23.23
N GLU A 21 -20.99 0.41 -23.37
CA GLU A 21 -20.40 -0.75 -24.04
C GLU A 21 -20.62 -1.96 -23.14
N TYR A 22 -21.53 -2.84 -23.56
CA TYR A 22 -21.75 -4.08 -22.85
C TYR A 22 -20.55 -5.00 -23.08
N VAL A 23 -19.78 -5.25 -22.02
CA VAL A 23 -18.72 -6.26 -22.02
C VAL A 23 -19.39 -7.63 -22.20
N ASN A 24 -19.08 -8.31 -23.30
CA ASN A 24 -19.65 -9.61 -23.71
C ASN A 24 -20.95 -9.56 -24.54
N ALA A 25 -21.19 -8.51 -25.35
CA ALA A 25 -22.34 -8.43 -26.27
C ALA A 25 -22.05 -9.12 -27.60
N LYS A 26 -21.59 -10.38 -27.56
CA LYS A 26 -21.28 -11.17 -28.75
C LYS A 26 -22.32 -12.27 -28.90
N ASP A 27 -23.02 -12.28 -30.03
CA ASP A 27 -23.94 -13.35 -30.37
C ASP A 27 -23.17 -14.65 -30.63
N ILE A 28 -23.72 -15.75 -30.13
CA ILE A 28 -23.11 -17.07 -30.27
C ILE A 28 -23.45 -17.61 -31.67
N PRO A 29 -22.45 -17.94 -32.51
CA PRO A 29 -22.72 -18.49 -33.84
C PRO A 29 -23.34 -19.89 -33.74
N THR A 30 -24.41 -20.12 -34.49
CA THR A 30 -25.14 -21.39 -34.59
C THR A 30 -24.64 -22.30 -35.73
N ASP A 31 -23.43 -22.06 -36.22
CA ASP A 31 -22.83 -22.90 -37.24
C ASP A 31 -22.56 -24.32 -36.70
N MET A 32 -22.66 -25.32 -37.58
CA MET A 32 -22.49 -26.73 -37.19
C MET A 32 -21.11 -26.96 -36.56
N LYS A 33 -20.07 -26.29 -37.07
CA LYS A 33 -18.69 -26.37 -36.55
C LYS A 33 -18.55 -25.74 -35.16
N SER A 34 -19.13 -24.56 -34.94
CA SER A 34 -19.05 -23.87 -33.64
C SER A 34 -19.85 -24.59 -32.54
N ILE A 35 -20.93 -25.29 -32.91
CA ILE A 35 -21.69 -26.12 -31.98
C ILE A 35 -20.89 -27.37 -31.59
N THR A 36 -20.26 -28.05 -32.55
CA THR A 36 -19.43 -29.23 -32.26
C THR A 36 -18.19 -28.88 -31.43
N ASP A 37 -17.53 -27.75 -31.70
CA ASP A 37 -16.35 -27.31 -30.94
C ASP A 37 -16.71 -26.97 -29.49
N ARG A 38 -17.87 -26.36 -29.25
CA ARG A 38 -18.36 -26.05 -27.90
C ARG A 38 -18.79 -27.31 -27.15
N ALA A 39 -19.42 -28.27 -27.82
CA ALA A 39 -19.73 -29.58 -27.25
C ALA A 39 -18.45 -30.37 -26.92
N ALA A 40 -17.42 -30.27 -27.75
CA ALA A 40 -16.10 -30.85 -27.46
C ALA A 40 -15.43 -30.15 -26.27
N GLN A 41 -15.54 -28.82 -26.17
CA GLN A 41 -15.01 -28.05 -25.04
C GLN A 41 -15.69 -28.44 -23.71
N THR A 42 -17.00 -28.71 -23.71
CA THR A 42 -17.73 -29.12 -22.51
C THR A 42 -17.50 -30.58 -22.13
N LEU A 43 -17.41 -31.50 -23.09
CA LEU A 43 -17.23 -32.93 -22.83
C LEU A 43 -15.77 -33.33 -22.60
N LEU A 44 -14.82 -32.72 -23.32
CA LEU A 44 -13.39 -33.04 -23.28
C LEU A 44 -12.56 -32.06 -22.44
N TRP A 45 -13.22 -31.11 -21.76
CA TRP A 45 -12.59 -30.13 -20.85
C TRP A 45 -11.31 -29.49 -21.40
N THR A 46 -11.30 -29.15 -22.69
CA THR A 46 -10.10 -28.64 -23.38
C THR A 46 -9.56 -27.35 -22.76
N GLU A 47 -10.44 -26.47 -22.26
CA GLU A 47 -10.03 -25.27 -21.50
C GLU A 47 -9.38 -25.59 -20.16
N LEU A 48 -9.80 -26.68 -19.51
CA LEU A 48 -9.23 -27.10 -18.23
C LEU A 48 -7.78 -27.56 -18.44
N PHE A 49 -7.53 -28.32 -19.51
CA PHE A 49 -6.17 -28.69 -19.90
C PHE A 49 -5.33 -27.51 -20.39
N ARG A 50 -5.94 -26.54 -21.08
CA ARG A 50 -5.26 -25.29 -21.46
C ARG A 50 -4.84 -24.49 -20.21
N GLY A 51 -5.70 -24.41 -19.21
CA GLY A 51 -5.39 -23.80 -17.91
C GLY A 51 -4.32 -24.56 -17.13
N LEU A 52 -4.41 -25.90 -17.11
CA LEU A 52 -3.43 -26.76 -16.46
C LEU A 52 -2.04 -26.64 -17.12
N GLY A 53 -1.99 -26.54 -18.45
CA GLY A 53 -0.76 -26.27 -19.19
C GLY A 53 -0.10 -24.95 -18.79
N MET A 54 -0.90 -23.90 -18.53
CA MET A 54 -0.38 -22.63 -18.03
C MET A 54 0.23 -22.79 -16.63
N THR A 55 -0.43 -23.52 -15.72
CA THR A 55 0.13 -23.79 -14.38
C THR A 55 1.40 -24.65 -14.45
N MET A 56 1.45 -25.62 -15.37
CA MET A 56 2.63 -26.44 -15.61
C MET A 56 3.81 -25.60 -16.11
N SER A 57 3.57 -24.55 -16.89
CA SER A 57 4.62 -23.60 -17.30
C SER A 57 5.28 -22.89 -16.10
N TYR A 58 4.57 -22.68 -14.98
CA TYR A 58 5.18 -22.09 -13.77
C TYR A 58 6.12 -23.05 -13.03
N LEU A 59 6.00 -24.38 -13.22
CA LEU A 59 6.93 -25.36 -12.64
C LEU A 59 8.35 -25.20 -13.18
N PHE A 60 8.49 -24.74 -14.43
CA PHE A 60 9.78 -24.53 -15.08
C PHE A 60 10.33 -23.10 -14.90
N ARG A 61 9.66 -22.24 -14.14
CA ARG A 61 10.18 -20.92 -13.78
C ARG A 61 10.96 -20.99 -12.47
N GLU A 62 12.00 -20.18 -12.37
CA GLU A 62 12.75 -20.02 -11.12
C GLU A 62 11.84 -19.41 -10.03
N PRO A 63 11.88 -19.90 -8.78
CA PRO A 63 11.06 -19.37 -7.70
C PRO A 63 11.54 -17.99 -7.27
N ALA A 64 10.61 -17.04 -7.12
CA ALA A 64 10.89 -15.68 -6.66
C ALA A 64 11.01 -15.59 -5.11
N THR A 65 11.71 -16.52 -4.49
CA THR A 65 11.90 -16.59 -3.02
C THR A 65 13.27 -16.05 -2.64
N ILE A 66 13.31 -15.12 -1.68
CA ILE A 66 14.55 -14.69 -1.01
C ILE A 66 14.83 -15.60 0.19
N ASN A 67 16.10 -15.88 0.49
CA ASN A 67 16.48 -16.70 1.63
C ASN A 67 16.58 -15.86 2.92
N TYR A 68 15.43 -15.57 3.53
CA TYR A 68 15.40 -14.92 4.85
C TYR A 68 15.88 -15.90 5.92
N PRO A 69 16.84 -15.56 6.82
CA PRO A 69 17.30 -14.22 7.20
C PRO A 69 18.62 -13.75 6.56
N PHE A 70 19.23 -14.52 5.66
CA PHE A 70 20.54 -14.21 5.06
C PHE A 70 20.45 -13.16 3.95
N GLU A 71 19.35 -13.17 3.21
CA GLU A 71 19.02 -12.19 2.17
C GLU A 71 17.76 -11.42 2.59
N LYS A 72 17.87 -10.10 2.72
CA LYS A 72 16.74 -9.20 3.00
C LYS A 72 16.21 -8.59 1.71
N GLY A 73 14.91 -8.32 1.66
CA GLY A 73 14.30 -7.59 0.57
C GLY A 73 14.86 -6.15 0.45
N PRO A 74 14.80 -5.52 -0.72
CA PRO A 74 15.22 -4.13 -0.87
C PRO A 74 14.24 -3.20 -0.13
N LEU A 75 14.72 -2.50 0.90
CA LEU A 75 13.96 -1.47 1.60
C LEU A 75 14.26 -0.08 1.02
N SER A 76 13.22 0.74 0.90
CA SER A 76 13.41 2.15 0.54
C SER A 76 13.95 2.95 1.74
N PRO A 77 14.69 4.05 1.53
CA PRO A 77 15.12 4.94 2.63
C PRO A 77 13.99 5.59 3.42
N ARG A 78 12.75 5.53 2.89
CA ARG A 78 11.53 6.06 3.52
C ARG A 78 10.73 4.98 4.24
N PHE A 79 11.30 3.79 4.43
CA PHE A 79 10.63 2.74 5.17
C PHE A 79 10.37 3.20 6.62
N ARG A 80 9.16 2.92 7.09
CA ARG A 80 8.69 3.28 8.43
C ARG A 80 8.76 2.06 9.33
N GLY A 81 9.62 2.13 10.34
CA GLY A 81 9.91 1.03 11.27
C GLY A 81 9.84 1.46 12.72
N GLU A 82 10.83 1.05 13.51
CA GLU A 82 10.86 1.32 14.95
C GLU A 82 11.13 2.80 15.23
N HIS A 83 10.48 3.35 16.26
CA HIS A 83 10.64 4.75 16.64
C HIS A 83 11.92 4.93 17.46
N ALA A 84 12.72 5.94 17.12
CA ALA A 84 13.92 6.29 17.86
C ALA A 84 14.02 7.80 18.10
N LEU A 85 14.50 8.18 19.29
CA LEU A 85 14.82 9.56 19.62
C LEU A 85 16.27 9.88 19.22
N ARG A 86 16.44 10.89 18.37
CA ARG A 86 17.76 11.37 17.95
C ARG A 86 18.33 12.41 18.90
N ARG A 87 19.65 12.43 18.99
CA ARG A 87 20.44 13.47 19.67
C ARG A 87 21.08 14.43 18.66
N TYR A 88 21.41 15.62 19.10
CA TYR A 88 22.30 16.53 18.38
C TYR A 88 23.72 15.94 18.34
N PRO A 89 24.59 16.41 17.42
CA PRO A 89 26.01 16.02 17.42
C PRO A 89 26.74 16.40 18.71
N SER A 90 26.22 17.36 19.48
CA SER A 90 26.72 17.72 20.83
C SER A 90 26.36 16.69 21.92
N GLY A 91 25.54 15.67 21.61
CA GLY A 91 25.05 14.67 22.57
C GLY A 91 23.75 15.04 23.28
N GLU A 92 23.31 16.28 23.15
CA GLU A 92 22.06 16.77 23.73
C GLU A 92 20.83 16.19 23.00
N GLU A 93 19.75 15.90 23.72
CA GLU A 93 18.51 15.44 23.09
C GLU A 93 17.84 16.51 22.23
N ARG A 94 17.28 16.11 21.10
CA ARG A 94 16.60 17.05 20.18
C ARG A 94 15.22 17.45 20.67
N CYS A 95 14.56 16.62 21.49
CA CYS A 95 13.21 16.87 21.95
C CYS A 95 13.14 18.13 22.84
N ILE A 96 12.31 19.09 22.44
CA ILE A 96 12.02 20.32 23.19
C ILE A 96 10.68 20.29 23.92
N ALA A 97 10.08 19.10 24.06
CA ALA A 97 8.79 18.88 24.69
C ALA A 97 7.65 19.78 24.14
N CYS A 98 7.61 19.96 22.82
CA CYS A 98 6.62 20.80 22.14
C CYS A 98 5.21 20.18 22.09
N LYS A 99 5.08 18.87 22.33
CA LYS A 99 3.83 18.10 22.31
C LYS A 99 3.05 18.07 20.98
N LEU A 100 3.65 18.53 19.88
CA LEU A 100 3.02 18.42 18.56
C LEU A 100 2.83 16.96 18.12
N CYS A 101 3.81 16.09 18.39
CA CYS A 101 3.75 14.67 18.03
C CYS A 101 2.61 13.93 18.78
N GLU A 102 2.29 14.34 20.00
CA GLU A 102 1.17 13.80 20.78
C GLU A 102 -0.17 14.23 20.18
N ALA A 103 -0.29 15.51 19.79
CA ALA A 103 -1.52 16.05 19.20
C ALA A 103 -1.83 15.47 17.80
N ILE A 104 -0.82 15.23 16.97
CA ILE A 104 -1.01 14.71 15.61
C ILE A 104 -1.19 13.19 15.56
N CYS A 105 -0.86 12.47 16.64
CA CYS A 105 -0.92 11.02 16.65
C CYS A 105 -2.37 10.53 16.55
N PRO A 106 -2.78 9.88 15.45
CA PRO A 106 -4.18 9.51 15.23
C PRO A 106 -4.67 8.43 16.21
N ALA A 107 -3.75 7.61 16.74
CA ALA A 107 -4.04 6.56 17.71
C ALA A 107 -3.73 6.97 19.16
N GLN A 108 -3.29 8.23 19.39
CA GLN A 108 -2.91 8.76 20.70
C GLN A 108 -1.96 7.80 21.47
N ALA A 109 -0.96 7.26 20.76
CA ALA A 109 -0.01 6.28 21.29
C ALA A 109 1.14 6.92 22.11
N ILE A 110 1.31 8.24 22.04
CA ILE A 110 2.41 8.96 22.66
C ILE A 110 1.89 9.73 23.86
N THR A 111 2.56 9.63 24.99
CA THR A 111 2.29 10.46 26.19
C THR A 111 3.54 11.24 26.56
N ILE A 112 3.40 12.57 26.70
CA ILE A 112 4.54 13.46 26.94
C ILE A 112 4.32 14.34 28.18
N GLU A 113 5.24 14.26 29.13
CA GLU A 113 5.32 15.17 30.28
C GLU A 113 6.57 16.05 30.15
N ALA A 114 6.42 17.34 30.44
CA ALA A 114 7.42 18.36 30.18
C ALA A 114 7.72 19.15 31.45
N GLU A 115 8.99 19.23 31.82
CA GLU A 115 9.47 20.03 32.94
C GLU A 115 10.68 20.88 32.53
N THR A 116 10.92 21.95 33.28
CA THR A 116 12.11 22.79 33.11
C THR A 116 13.29 22.12 33.81
N ARG A 117 14.37 21.85 33.07
CA ARG A 117 15.62 21.35 33.64
C ARG A 117 16.36 22.47 34.39
N ALA A 118 17.33 22.10 35.22
CA ALA A 118 18.20 23.02 35.96
C ALA A 118 18.87 24.08 35.07
N ASP A 119 19.11 23.75 33.80
CA ASP A 119 19.72 24.65 32.80
C ASP A 119 18.72 25.65 32.17
N GLY A 120 17.47 25.67 32.65
CA GLY A 120 16.39 26.52 32.12
C GLY A 120 15.79 26.04 30.79
N SER A 121 16.31 24.95 30.21
CA SER A 121 15.77 24.34 29.00
C SER A 121 14.52 23.49 29.31
N ARG A 122 13.55 23.48 28.40
CA ARG A 122 12.35 22.64 28.50
C ARG A 122 12.64 21.26 27.94
N ARG A 123 12.53 20.21 28.77
CA ARG A 123 12.82 18.82 28.40
C ARG A 123 11.68 17.89 28.82
N THR A 124 11.67 16.71 28.23
CA THR A 124 10.69 15.67 28.57
C THR A 124 11.17 14.87 29.76
N THR A 125 10.36 14.75 30.80
CA THR A 125 10.62 13.85 31.94
C THR A 125 10.12 12.44 31.65
N ARG A 126 8.99 12.36 30.96
CA ARG A 126 8.38 11.13 30.49
C ARG A 126 8.03 11.25 29.02
N TYR A 127 8.51 10.28 28.24
CA TYR A 127 8.24 10.16 26.82
C TYR A 127 8.04 8.69 26.50
N ASP A 128 6.78 8.26 26.50
CA ASP A 128 6.43 6.86 26.29
C ASP A 128 5.63 6.72 25.00
N ILE A 129 5.98 5.69 24.21
CA ILE A 129 5.29 5.31 22.99
C ILE A 129 4.76 3.89 23.15
N ASP A 130 3.44 3.74 23.13
CA ASP A 130 2.79 2.44 23.12
C ASP A 130 2.84 1.83 21.72
N MET A 131 3.78 0.92 21.46
CA MET A 131 3.93 0.24 20.17
C MET A 131 2.72 -0.62 19.78
N THR A 132 1.85 -0.95 20.75
CA THR A 132 0.60 -1.68 20.53
C THR A 132 -0.53 -0.80 19.99
N LYS A 133 -0.48 0.52 20.26
CA LYS A 133 -1.44 1.51 19.74
C LYS A 133 -0.91 2.16 18.45
N CYS A 134 0.40 2.25 18.28
CA CYS A 134 1.00 2.89 17.13
C CYS A 134 0.66 2.18 15.82
N ILE A 135 0.22 2.95 14.81
CA ILE A 135 -0.13 2.45 13.47
C ILE A 135 0.97 2.66 12.42
N TYR A 136 2.17 3.10 12.83
CA TYR A 136 3.33 3.33 11.94
C TYR A 136 3.03 4.26 10.75
N CYS A 137 2.34 5.37 11.03
CA CYS A 137 1.92 6.34 10.02
C CYS A 137 3.00 7.35 9.61
N GLY A 138 4.04 7.58 10.42
CA GLY A 138 5.07 8.59 10.14
C GLY A 138 4.69 10.05 10.44
N PHE A 139 3.47 10.34 10.92
CA PHE A 139 3.07 11.72 11.19
C PHE A 139 3.90 12.39 12.29
N CYS A 140 4.36 11.62 13.27
CA CYS A 140 5.20 12.13 14.34
C CYS A 140 6.56 12.62 13.84
N GLN A 141 7.11 11.97 12.80
CA GLN A 141 8.37 12.36 12.16
C GLN A 141 8.21 13.69 11.40
N GLU A 142 7.16 13.81 10.59
CA GLU A 142 6.93 15.00 9.76
C GLU A 142 6.43 16.22 10.58
N ALA A 143 5.74 15.98 11.69
CA ALA A 143 5.23 17.04 12.56
C ALA A 143 6.30 17.60 13.52
N CYS A 144 7.43 16.91 13.69
CA CYS A 144 8.45 17.33 14.65
C CYS A 144 9.25 18.52 14.08
N PRO A 145 9.21 19.71 14.71
CA PRO A 145 9.91 20.89 14.18
C PRO A 145 11.45 20.81 14.27
N VAL A 146 11.98 19.83 15.00
CA VAL A 146 13.40 19.67 15.33
C VAL A 146 13.95 18.28 14.96
N ASP A 147 13.15 17.48 14.25
CA ASP A 147 13.45 16.10 13.88
C ASP A 147 13.94 15.23 15.05
N ALA A 148 13.26 15.34 16.20
CA ALA A 148 13.63 14.61 17.41
C ALA A 148 13.24 13.13 17.35
N ILE A 149 12.05 12.83 16.83
CA ILE A 149 11.54 11.47 16.66
C ILE A 149 11.65 11.08 15.19
N VAL A 150 12.16 9.88 14.94
CA VAL A 150 12.23 9.32 13.59
C VAL A 150 11.83 7.86 13.61
N GLU A 151 11.38 7.37 12.46
CA GLU A 151 11.14 5.95 12.23
C GLU A 151 12.37 5.37 11.51
N VAL A 152 13.03 4.40 12.12
CA VAL A 152 14.26 3.79 11.59
C VAL A 152 13.90 2.54 10.79
N GLY A 153 14.41 2.45 9.56
CA GLY A 153 14.41 1.22 8.78
C GLY A 153 15.58 0.32 9.18
N VAL A 154 15.29 -0.97 9.40
CA VAL A 154 16.24 -2.02 9.82
C VAL A 154 16.63 -2.92 8.64
#